data_AF-S4PZM2-F1
#
_entry.id   AF-S4PZM2-F1
#
_cell.length_a   1.000
_cell.length_b   1.000
_cell.length_c   1.000
_cell.angle_alpha   90.00
_cell.angle_beta   90.00
_cell.angle_gamma   90.00
#
_symmetry.space_group_name_H-M   'P 1'
#
loop_
_entity.id
_entity.type
_entity.pdbx_description
1 polymer ?
#
loop_
_entity_poly.entity_id
_entity_poly.type
_entity_poly.pdbx_seq_one_letter_code
_entity_poly.pdbx_strand_id
1 'polypeptide(L)' 'KGAKKTRGLTTTYAYETLESPENITEETIKVSRAMGWCVEMLHAYFLVMDDIMDGSTKRRGLPCWYLQPNVGLGAINDSI' A
#
# COMPACT_ATOMS: atom_id res chain seq x y z
N LYS A 1 2.44 0.89 -10.69
CA LYS A 1 2.25 -0.59 -10.60
C LYS A 1 3.62 -1.24 -10.40
N GLY A 2 3.75 -2.27 -9.54
CA GLY A 2 5.04 -2.99 -9.36
C GLY A 2 5.64 -2.98 -7.94
N ALA A 3 4.83 -3.24 -6.91
CA ALA A 3 5.33 -3.48 -5.55
C ALA A 3 5.29 -4.98 -5.23
N LYS A 4 6.13 -5.43 -4.29
CA LYS A 4 6.13 -6.82 -3.78
C LYS A 4 4.85 -7.19 -3.01
N LYS A 5 4.05 -6.20 -2.61
CA LYS A 5 2.82 -6.34 -1.80
C LYS A 5 3.05 -7.06 -0.46
N THR A 6 4.28 -7.00 0.06
CA THR A 6 4.67 -7.75 1.25
C THR A 6 3.83 -7.41 2.46
N ARG A 7 3.42 -6.13 2.64
CA ARG A 7 2.64 -5.74 3.82
C ARG A 7 1.23 -6.29 3.72
N GLY A 8 0.59 -6.14 2.57
CA GLY A 8 -0.74 -6.70 2.34
C GLY A 8 -0.78 -8.24 2.44
N LEU A 9 0.22 -8.93 1.87
CA LEU A 9 0.34 -10.39 1.99
C LEU A 9 0.61 -10.83 3.44
N THR A 10 1.44 -10.08 4.17
CA THR A 10 1.70 -10.35 5.60
C THR A 10 0.42 -10.20 6.42
N THR A 11 -0.45 -9.25 6.11
CA THR A 11 -1.75 -9.11 6.78
C THR A 11 -2.61 -10.36 6.63
N THR A 12 -2.76 -10.87 5.40
CA THR A 12 -3.53 -12.11 5.17
C THR A 12 -2.85 -13.33 5.81
N TYR A 13 -1.54 -13.47 5.66
CA TYR A 13 -0.79 -14.58 6.25
C TYR A 13 -0.86 -14.59 7.78
N ALA A 14 -0.79 -13.42 8.41
CA ALA A 14 -0.96 -13.29 9.85
C ALA A 14 -2.36 -13.72 10.29
N TYR A 15 -3.41 -13.33 9.55
CA TYR A 15 -4.77 -13.80 9.83
C TYR A 15 -4.86 -15.33 9.76
N GLU A 16 -4.39 -15.93 8.66
CA GLU A 16 -4.40 -17.39 8.47
C GLU A 16 -3.59 -18.15 9.53
N THR A 17 -2.53 -17.53 10.07
CA THR A 17 -1.65 -18.15 11.07
C THR A 17 -2.17 -18.00 12.50
N LEU A 18 -2.90 -16.92 12.80
CA LEU A 18 -3.32 -16.57 14.16
C LEU A 18 -4.76 -16.98 14.48
N GLU A 19 -5.60 -17.16 13.46
CA GLU A 19 -7.00 -17.54 13.63
C GLU A 19 -7.17 -19.06 13.80
N SER A 20 -8.23 -19.46 14.51
CA SER A 20 -8.59 -20.87 14.61
C SER A 20 -9.06 -21.42 13.25
N PRO A 21 -8.64 -22.63 12.81
CA PRO A 21 -8.96 -23.16 11.49
C PRO A 21 -10.45 -23.20 11.13
N GLU A 22 -11.33 -23.43 12.10
CA GLU A 22 -12.79 -23.46 11.94
C GLU A 22 -13.39 -22.09 11.55
N ASN A 23 -12.70 -21.00 11.86
CA ASN A 23 -13.14 -19.63 11.52
C ASN A 23 -12.54 -19.15 10.19
N ILE A 24 -11.63 -19.90 9.58
CA ILE A 24 -11.04 -19.58 8.29
C ILE A 24 -12.01 -20.01 7.18
N THR A 25 -12.77 -19.04 6.68
CA THR A 25 -13.77 -19.21 5.63
C THR A 25 -13.40 -18.37 4.42
N GLU A 26 -14.05 -18.62 3.28
CA GLU A 26 -13.83 -17.80 2.08
C GLU A 26 -14.12 -16.30 2.34
N GLU A 27 -15.15 -16.00 3.13
CA GLU A 27 -15.52 -14.63 3.45
C GLU A 27 -14.49 -13.95 4.36
N THR A 28 -13.99 -14.64 5.38
CA THR A 28 -12.98 -14.06 6.27
C THR A 28 -11.63 -13.89 5.58
N ILE A 29 -11.25 -14.80 4.67
CA ILE A 29 -10.10 -14.64 3.79
C ILE A 29 -10.27 -13.40 2.89
N LYS A 30 -11.45 -13.21 2.30
CA LYS A 30 -11.75 -12.03 1.47
C LYS A 30 -11.62 -10.74 2.27
N VAL A 31 -12.15 -10.69 3.50
CA VAL A 31 -12.00 -9.55 4.41
C VAL A 31 -10.52 -9.30 4.75
N SER A 32 -9.76 -10.35 5.08
CA SER A 32 -8.32 -10.20 5.39
C SER A 32 -7.52 -9.63 4.21
N ARG A 33 -7.87 -10.02 2.98
CA ARG A 33 -7.25 -9.49 1.75
C ARG A 33 -7.63 -8.03 1.52
N ALA A 34 -8.89 -7.66 1.78
CA ALA A 34 -9.31 -6.26 1.72
C ALA A 34 -8.53 -5.40 2.74
N MET A 35 -8.35 -5.89 3.97
CA MET A 35 -7.51 -5.24 4.97
C MET A 35 -6.05 -5.12 4.53
N GLY A 36 -5.49 -6.18 3.92
CA GLY A 36 -4.15 -6.13 3.34
C GLY A 36 -4.00 -5.06 2.25
N TRP A 37 -5.04 -4.85 1.42
CA TRP A 37 -5.07 -3.74 0.46
C TRP A 37 -5.13 -2.37 1.13
N CYS A 38 -5.90 -2.21 2.22
CA CYS A 38 -5.89 -0.98 3.01
C CYS A 38 -4.49 -0.65 3.54
N VAL A 39 -3.75 -1.65 4.02
CA VAL A 39 -2.36 -1.46 4.46
C VAL A 39 -1.44 -1.04 3.32
N GLU A 40 -1.58 -1.61 2.12
CA GLU A 40 -0.80 -1.19 0.95
C GLU A 40 -1.17 0.22 0.47
N MET A 41 -2.44 0.63 0.58
CA MET A 41 -2.87 2.02 0.32
C MET A 41 -2.27 3.00 1.31
N LEU A 42 -2.31 2.68 2.62
CA LEU A 42 -1.66 3.48 3.65
C LEU A 42 -0.14 3.58 3.40
N HIS A 43 0.50 2.49 2.99
CA HIS A 43 1.91 2.53 2.63
C HIS A 43 2.17 3.41 1.39
N ALA A 44 1.27 3.41 0.41
CA ALA A 44 1.37 4.28 -0.75
C ALA A 44 1.26 5.77 -0.37
N TYR A 45 0.33 6.12 0.53
CA TYR A 45 0.23 7.47 1.12
C TYR A 45 1.58 7.91 1.71
N PHE A 46 2.16 7.09 2.60
CA PHE A 46 3.43 7.41 3.22
C PHE A 46 4.54 7.62 2.20
N LEU A 47 4.62 6.77 1.16
CA LEU A 47 5.65 6.91 0.13
C LEU A 47 5.51 8.19 -0.69
N VAL A 48 4.29 8.62 -1.00
CA VAL A 48 4.08 9.88 -1.75
C VAL A 48 4.52 11.07 -0.91
N MET A 49 4.16 11.10 0.37
CA MET A 49 4.55 12.18 1.27
C MET A 49 6.06 12.17 1.57
N ASP A 50 6.64 10.99 1.80
CA ASP A 50 8.09 10.75 1.96
C ASP A 50 8.87 11.24 0.74
N ASP A 51 8.44 10.89 -0.47
CA ASP A 51 9.07 11.32 -1.71
C ASP A 51 9.13 12.86 -1.81
N ILE A 52 8.08 13.56 -1.35
CA ILE A 52 8.01 15.03 -1.33
C ILE A 52 8.92 15.62 -0.25
N MET A 53 8.85 15.11 0.98
CA MET A 53 9.63 15.62 2.12
C MET A 53 11.14 15.46 1.89
N ASP A 54 11.55 14.33 1.31
CA ASP A 54 12.97 14.02 1.07
C ASP A 54 13.49 14.54 -0.28
N GLY A 55 12.62 15.10 -1.12
CA GLY A 55 12.99 15.54 -2.47
C GLY A 55 13.45 14.38 -3.38
N SER A 56 12.85 13.20 -3.21
CA SER A 56 13.23 11.99 -3.95
C SER A 56 12.88 12.10 -5.43
N THR A 57 13.77 11.61 -6.30
CA THR A 57 13.56 11.71 -7.77
C THR A 57 12.95 10.46 -8.39
N LYS A 58 13.12 9.28 -7.77
CA LYS A 58 12.63 8.01 -8.29
C LYS A 58 12.08 7.11 -7.19
N ARG A 59 10.97 6.46 -7.49
CA ARG A 59 10.37 5.39 -6.68
C ARG A 59 10.03 4.21 -7.57
N ARG A 60 10.50 3.01 -7.18
CA ARG A 60 10.30 1.76 -7.94
C ARG A 60 10.75 1.86 -9.41
N GLY A 61 11.88 2.56 -9.64
CA GLY A 61 12.48 2.74 -10.96
C GLY A 61 11.85 3.82 -11.84
N LEU A 62 10.74 4.43 -11.40
CA LEU A 62 10.01 5.47 -12.13
C LEU A 62 10.12 6.82 -11.41
N PRO A 63 9.89 7.96 -12.09
CA PRO A 63 9.78 9.25 -11.42
C PRO A 63 8.75 9.22 -10.29
N CYS A 64 9.07 9.86 -9.15
CA CYS A 64 8.15 10.00 -8.03
C CYS A 64 6.84 10.69 -8.47
N TRP A 65 5.74 10.39 -7.78
CA TRP A 65 4.40 10.83 -8.22
C TRP A 65 4.31 12.35 -8.37
N TYR A 66 4.86 13.11 -7.41
CA TYR A 66 4.88 14.57 -7.43
C TYR A 66 5.72 15.18 -8.56
N LEU A 67 6.58 14.41 -9.22
CA LEU A 67 7.41 14.85 -10.36
C LEU A 67 6.74 14.60 -11.71
N GLN A 68 5.55 14.01 -11.74
CA GLN A 68 4.80 13.85 -12.99
C GLN A 68 4.34 15.23 -13.50
N PRO A 69 4.45 15.53 -14.82
CA PRO A 69 4.22 16.86 -15.37
C PRO A 69 2.87 17.52 -15.01
N ASN A 70 1.84 16.70 -14.75
CA ASN A 70 0.48 17.16 -14.47
C ASN A 70 0.06 16.95 -13.00
N VAL A 71 0.98 16.58 -12.11
CA VAL A 71 0.68 16.27 -10.70
C VAL A 71 1.26 17.34 -9.78
N GLY A 72 2.58 17.54 -9.80
CA GLY A 72 3.23 18.51 -8.90
C GLY A 72 2.88 18.29 -7.43
N LEU A 73 2.70 19.39 -6.69
CA LEU A 73 2.26 19.35 -5.29
C LEU A 73 0.79 18.94 -5.11
N GLY A 74 0.02 18.78 -6.20
CA GLY A 74 -1.29 18.12 -6.16
C GLY A 74 -1.21 16.69 -5.60
N ALA A 75 -0.02 16.07 -5.67
CA ALA A 75 0.28 14.79 -5.03
C ALA A 75 -0.04 14.75 -3.52
N ILE A 76 -0.01 15.89 -2.82
CA ILE A 76 -0.40 15.94 -1.40
C ILE A 76 -1.89 15.59 -1.25
N ASN A 77 -2.75 16.17 -2.10
CA ASN A 77 -4.18 15.87 -2.10
C ASN A 77 -4.44 14.44 -2.57
N ASP A 78 -3.74 13.96 -3.61
CA ASP A 78 -3.88 12.59 -4.10
C ASP A 78 -3.48 11.52 -3.07
N SER A 79 -2.69 11.91 -2.07
CA SER A 79 -2.26 11.02 -1.00
C SER A 79 -3.36 10.78 0.05
N ILE A 80 -4.33 11.70 0.16
CA ILE A 80 -5.45 11.68 1.12
C ILE A 80 -6.66 10.96 0.51
#